data_AF-A0A8T3Q2J9-F1
#
_entry.id   AF-A0A8T3Q2J9-F1
#
_cell.length_a   1.000
_cell.length_b   1.000
_cell.length_c   1.000
_cell.angle_alpha   90.00
_cell.angle_beta   90.00
_cell.angle_gamma   90.00
#
_symmetry.space_group_name_H-M   'P 1'
#
loop_
_entity.id
_entity.type
_entity.pdbx_description
1 polymer ?
#
loop_
_entity_poly.entity_id
_entity_poly.type
_entity_poly.pdbx_seq_one_letter_code
_entity_poly.pdbx_strand_id
1 'polypeptide(L)'
;MPPLPLTGRDLTIDNVIEVARGRRQVSLDPGAARRMGESRAVIERLVAEGATVYGVTTGFGDLADVRIEPERTAELQRNLVRSHAAGVGEPLPDEVVRAMLVLRANTLAVGLSGVRVELAELLIGLLNKAVHPVVPSRGSLGASGDLAPLAHLALVLIGEGEATVDGAGPGPGADALERAGLS
;
A
#
# COMPACT_ATOMS: atom_id res chain seq x y z
N MET A 1 15.66 9.33 18.37
CA MET A 1 14.56 8.50 18.90
C MET A 1 14.53 7.21 18.09
N PRO A 2 14.38 6.03 18.70
CA PRO A 2 14.27 4.79 17.94
C PRO A 2 13.04 4.81 17.02
N PRO A 3 13.06 4.07 15.90
CA PRO A 3 11.89 3.90 15.04
C PRO A 3 10.68 3.41 15.85
N LEU A 4 9.49 3.88 15.50
CA LEU A 4 8.24 3.35 16.04
C LEU A 4 7.97 1.95 15.45
N PRO A 5 7.88 0.88 16.26
CA PRO A 5 7.52 -0.43 15.76
C PRO A 5 6.03 -0.48 15.39
N LEU A 6 5.71 -0.90 14.17
CA LEU A 6 4.34 -1.14 13.72
C LEU A 6 3.96 -2.58 14.05
N THR A 7 3.13 -2.74 15.07
CA THR A 7 2.64 -4.06 15.53
C THR A 7 1.31 -4.44 14.89
N GLY A 8 0.61 -3.49 14.26
CA GLY A 8 -0.75 -3.63 13.76
C GLY A 8 -1.85 -3.46 14.80
N ARG A 9 -1.55 -3.19 16.08
CA ARG A 9 -2.57 -3.19 17.14
C ARG A 9 -2.61 -1.96 18.04
N ASP A 10 -1.48 -1.27 18.20
CA ASP A 10 -1.27 -0.25 19.25
C ASP A 10 -0.87 1.12 18.69
N LEU A 11 -1.04 1.34 17.39
CA LEU A 11 -0.77 2.65 16.77
C LEU A 11 -1.78 3.69 17.27
N THR A 12 -1.30 4.70 18.00
CA THR A 12 -2.13 5.79 18.53
C THR A 12 -2.19 6.99 17.57
N ILE A 13 -3.15 7.89 17.78
CA ILE A 13 -3.24 9.16 17.02
C ILE A 13 -1.97 10.00 17.21
N ASP A 14 -1.43 10.05 18.42
CA ASP A 14 -0.17 10.79 18.70
C ASP A 14 0.99 10.21 17.90
N ASN A 15 1.09 8.89 17.80
CA ASN A 15 2.10 8.25 16.95
C ASN A 15 1.92 8.60 15.47
N VAL A 16 0.67 8.64 14.97
CA VAL A 16 0.40 9.07 13.59
C VAL A 16 0.85 10.52 13.39
N ILE A 17 0.60 11.41 14.35
CA ILE A 17 1.04 12.82 14.28
C ILE A 17 2.57 12.91 14.30
N GLU A 18 3.24 12.19 15.19
CA GLU A 18 4.71 12.13 15.27
C GLU A 18 5.34 11.65 13.96
N VAL A 19 4.72 10.69 13.29
CA VAL A 19 5.19 10.16 12.01
C VAL A 19 4.86 11.13 10.87
N ALA A 20 3.60 11.55 10.74
CA ALA A 20 3.13 12.40 9.66
C ALA A 20 3.80 13.78 9.66
N ARG A 21 3.82 14.46 10.81
CA ARG A 21 4.33 15.83 10.96
C ARG A 21 5.73 15.88 11.55
N GLY A 22 6.00 15.05 12.55
CA GLY A 22 7.30 15.00 13.23
C GLY A 22 8.38 14.20 12.51
N ARG A 23 8.04 13.59 11.35
CA ARG A 23 8.95 12.75 10.55
C ARG A 23 9.61 11.60 11.32
N ARG A 24 8.97 11.11 12.38
CA ARG A 24 9.43 9.92 13.12
C ARG A 24 9.54 8.72 12.18
N GLN A 25 10.68 8.04 12.21
CA GLN A 25 10.92 6.81 11.46
C GLN A 25 10.09 5.65 12.05
N VAL A 26 9.73 4.68 11.22
CA VAL A 26 8.98 3.48 11.64
C VAL A 26 9.72 2.21 11.26
N SER A 27 9.43 1.10 11.93
CA SER A 27 9.93 -0.24 11.57
C SER A 27 8.81 -1.26 11.66
N LEU A 28 8.93 -2.38 10.94
CA LEU A 28 7.98 -3.49 11.09
C LEU A 28 8.36 -4.32 12.32
N ASP A 29 7.39 -4.60 13.20
CA ASP A 29 7.62 -5.50 14.32
C ASP A 29 7.86 -6.94 13.83
N PRO A 30 8.88 -7.67 14.32
CA PRO A 30 9.14 -9.05 13.89
C PRO A 30 7.95 -10.00 14.13
N GLY A 31 7.20 -9.78 15.21
CA GLY A 31 5.98 -10.52 15.50
C GLY A 31 4.86 -10.22 14.49
N ALA A 32 4.76 -8.99 14.00
CA ALA A 32 3.87 -8.63 12.91
C ALA A 32 4.28 -9.25 11.57
N ALA A 33 5.57 -9.20 11.22
CA ALA A 33 6.10 -9.84 10.01
C ALA A 33 5.79 -11.34 9.96
N ARG A 34 5.96 -12.05 11.08
CA ARG A 34 5.60 -13.47 11.19
C ARG A 34 4.11 -13.72 10.93
N ARG A 35 3.20 -12.94 11.54
CA ARG A 35 1.74 -13.10 11.31
C ARG A 35 1.34 -12.80 9.87
N MET A 36 1.97 -11.81 9.24
CA MET A 36 1.78 -11.53 7.82
C MET A 36 2.19 -12.73 6.96
N GLY A 37 3.35 -13.34 7.24
CA GLY A 37 3.80 -14.56 6.57
C GLY A 37 2.83 -15.74 6.73
N GLU A 38 2.33 -15.97 7.95
CA GLU A 38 1.32 -17.00 8.22
C GLU A 38 0.01 -16.74 7.44
N SER A 39 -0.46 -15.49 7.41
CA SER A 39 -1.64 -15.09 6.63
C SER A 39 -1.42 -15.28 5.13
N ARG A 40 -0.23 -14.97 4.62
CA ARG A 40 0.14 -15.16 3.22
C ARG A 40 0.12 -16.64 2.82
N ALA A 41 0.65 -17.52 3.67
CA ALA A 41 0.66 -18.96 3.43
C ALA A 41 -0.76 -19.55 3.30
N VAL A 42 -1.76 -18.95 3.98
CA VAL A 42 -3.17 -19.35 3.82
C VAL A 42 -3.67 -19.02 2.40
N ILE A 43 -3.38 -17.83 1.89
CA ILE A 43 -3.77 -17.45 0.52
C ILE A 43 -3.10 -18.37 -0.50
N GLU A 44 -1.81 -18.64 -0.35
CA GLU A 44 -1.07 -19.50 -1.28
C GLU A 44 -1.61 -20.92 -1.31
N ARG A 45 -1.96 -21.48 -0.14
CA ARG A 45 -2.63 -22.78 -0.05
C ARG A 45 -3.99 -22.78 -0.75
N LEU A 46 -4.84 -21.78 -0.49
CA LEU A 46 -6.17 -21.68 -1.11
C LEU A 46 -6.08 -21.57 -2.65
N VAL A 47 -5.12 -20.81 -3.15
CA VAL A 47 -4.86 -20.70 -4.60
C VAL A 47 -4.40 -22.04 -5.17
N ALA A 48 -3.48 -22.74 -4.50
CA ALA A 48 -2.99 -24.05 -4.93
C ALA A 48 -4.10 -25.14 -4.94
N GLU A 49 -5.05 -25.05 -4.00
CA GLU A 49 -6.23 -25.91 -3.92
C GLU A 49 -7.32 -25.54 -4.95
N GLY A 50 -7.13 -24.46 -5.71
CA GLY A 50 -8.11 -23.98 -6.70
C GLY A 50 -9.36 -23.36 -6.07
N ALA A 51 -9.28 -22.88 -4.83
CA ALA A 51 -10.39 -22.23 -4.15
C ALA A 51 -10.80 -20.92 -4.84
N THR A 52 -12.09 -20.60 -4.77
CA THR A 52 -12.63 -19.30 -5.23
C THR A 52 -12.41 -18.26 -4.14
N VAL A 53 -11.58 -17.26 -4.41
CA VAL A 53 -11.20 -16.21 -3.46
C VAL A 53 -11.33 -14.85 -4.16
N TYR A 54 -12.19 -13.98 -3.63
CA TYR A 54 -12.51 -12.68 -4.22
C TYR A 54 -11.24 -11.84 -4.45
N GLY A 55 -11.06 -11.35 -5.68
CA GLY A 55 -9.94 -10.50 -6.05
C GLY A 55 -8.56 -11.19 -6.06
N VAL A 56 -8.53 -12.51 -5.84
CA VAL A 56 -7.31 -13.34 -5.97
C VAL A 56 -7.47 -14.30 -7.14
N THR A 57 -8.56 -15.09 -7.17
CA THR A 57 -8.90 -16.01 -8.27
C THR A 57 -10.17 -15.61 -9.01
N THR A 58 -10.72 -14.43 -8.71
CA THR A 58 -11.88 -13.83 -9.38
C THR A 58 -11.61 -12.39 -9.80
N GLY A 59 -12.53 -11.82 -10.59
CA GLY A 59 -12.60 -10.37 -10.83
C GLY A 59 -13.07 -9.57 -9.62
N PHE A 60 -13.36 -8.28 -9.85
CA PHE A 60 -13.74 -7.31 -8.83
C PHE A 60 -15.09 -6.65 -9.15
N GLY A 61 -15.80 -6.19 -8.12
CA GLY A 61 -17.10 -5.52 -8.30
C GLY A 61 -18.09 -6.41 -9.05
N ASP A 62 -18.68 -5.90 -10.12
CA ASP A 62 -19.63 -6.64 -10.97
C ASP A 62 -19.03 -7.90 -11.62
N LEU A 63 -17.70 -8.02 -11.64
CA LEU A 63 -16.99 -9.19 -12.17
C LEU A 63 -16.54 -10.17 -11.06
N ALA A 64 -17.07 -10.04 -9.84
CA ALA A 64 -16.74 -10.92 -8.71
C ALA A 64 -16.99 -12.41 -8.99
N ASP A 65 -17.97 -12.72 -9.85
CA ASP A 65 -18.34 -14.09 -10.20
C ASP A 65 -17.53 -14.66 -11.37
N VAL A 66 -16.65 -13.85 -11.98
CA VAL A 66 -15.80 -14.27 -13.09
C VAL A 66 -14.49 -14.85 -12.56
N ARG A 67 -14.25 -16.14 -12.78
CA ARG A 67 -13.01 -16.81 -12.42
C ARG A 67 -11.86 -16.37 -13.34
N ILE A 68 -10.67 -16.24 -12.76
CA ILE A 68 -9.47 -15.76 -13.44
C ILE A 68 -8.42 -16.86 -13.43
N GLU A 69 -7.84 -17.11 -14.60
CA GLU A 69 -6.75 -18.06 -14.75
C GLU A 69 -5.48 -17.55 -14.04
N PRO A 70 -4.70 -18.42 -13.37
CA PRO A 70 -3.52 -18.03 -12.60
C PRO A 70 -2.55 -17.14 -13.38
N GLU A 71 -2.31 -17.44 -14.66
CA GLU A 71 -1.37 -16.73 -15.54
C GLU A 71 -1.80 -15.28 -15.81
N ARG A 72 -3.10 -14.99 -15.72
CA ARG A 72 -3.68 -13.65 -15.95
C ARG A 72 -3.76 -12.82 -14.67
N THR A 73 -3.52 -13.41 -13.51
CA THR A 73 -3.69 -12.74 -12.21
C THR A 73 -2.80 -11.51 -12.08
N ALA A 74 -1.53 -11.59 -12.50
CA ALA A 74 -0.61 -10.46 -12.41
C ALA A 74 -1.05 -9.27 -13.29
N GLU A 75 -1.51 -9.56 -14.51
CA GLU A 75 -2.04 -8.54 -15.42
C GLU A 75 -3.33 -7.91 -14.85
N LEU A 76 -4.23 -8.74 -14.33
CA LEU A 76 -5.46 -8.28 -13.69
C LEU A 76 -5.18 -7.32 -12.53
N GLN A 77 -4.23 -7.63 -11.64
CA GLN A 77 -3.89 -6.75 -10.51
C GLN A 77 -3.29 -5.41 -10.97
N ARG A 78 -2.45 -5.40 -12.02
CA ARG A 78 -1.96 -4.14 -12.60
C ARG A 78 -3.09 -3.31 -13.20
N ASN A 79 -4.00 -3.95 -13.94
CA ASN A 79 -5.15 -3.27 -14.53
C ASN A 79 -6.13 -2.76 -13.47
N LEU A 80 -6.27 -3.46 -12.34
CA LEU A 80 -7.03 -2.97 -11.19
C LEU A 80 -6.46 -1.64 -10.70
N VAL A 81 -5.15 -1.61 -10.39
CA VAL A 81 -4.49 -0.39 -9.90
C VAL A 81 -4.67 0.76 -10.89
N ARG A 82 -4.39 0.53 -12.16
CA ARG A 82 -4.52 1.56 -13.21
C ARG A 82 -5.95 2.08 -13.37
N SER A 83 -6.94 1.19 -13.40
CA SER A 83 -8.35 1.57 -13.56
C SER A 83 -8.91 2.32 -12.35
N HIS A 84 -8.37 2.07 -11.15
CA HIS A 84 -8.83 2.70 -9.91
C HIS A 84 -8.08 3.99 -9.58
N ALA A 85 -6.95 4.28 -10.24
CA ALA A 85 -6.22 5.54 -10.11
C ALA A 85 -6.94 6.73 -10.79
N ALA A 86 -8.25 6.85 -10.56
CA ALA A 86 -9.14 7.86 -11.12
C ALA A 86 -9.29 9.11 -10.22
N GLY A 87 -8.41 9.27 -9.23
CA GLY A 87 -8.38 10.45 -8.38
C GLY A 87 -8.06 11.73 -9.17
N VAL A 88 -8.66 12.85 -8.76
CA VAL A 88 -8.51 14.17 -9.41
C VAL A 88 -8.37 15.29 -8.39
N GLY A 89 -8.06 16.50 -8.88
CA GLY A 89 -7.90 17.71 -8.07
C GLY A 89 -6.49 17.87 -7.50
N GLU A 90 -6.33 18.89 -6.67
CA GLU A 90 -5.03 19.21 -6.06
C GLU A 90 -4.49 18.01 -5.27
N PRO A 91 -3.19 17.70 -5.36
CA PRO A 91 -2.56 16.68 -4.55
C PRO A 91 -2.76 16.90 -3.05
N LEU A 92 -2.90 15.80 -2.30
CA LEU A 92 -2.91 15.81 -0.85
C LEU A 92 -1.56 16.34 -0.31
N PRO A 93 -1.56 17.10 0.79
CA PRO A 93 -0.32 17.53 1.43
C PRO A 93 0.52 16.34 1.91
N ASP A 94 1.85 16.48 1.91
CA ASP A 94 2.79 15.44 2.35
C ASP A 94 2.42 14.85 3.71
N GLU A 95 2.02 15.66 4.70
CA GLU A 95 1.64 15.14 6.02
C GLU A 95 0.47 14.15 5.95
N VAL A 96 -0.48 14.37 5.04
CA VAL A 96 -1.64 13.49 4.83
C VAL A 96 -1.19 12.21 4.12
N VAL A 97 -0.34 12.32 3.10
CA VAL A 97 0.24 11.15 2.41
C VAL A 97 1.07 10.30 3.36
N ARG A 98 1.85 10.92 4.25
CA ARG A 98 2.63 10.24 5.29
C ARG A 98 1.72 9.53 6.30
N ALA A 99 0.63 10.17 6.72
CA ALA A 99 -0.37 9.54 7.57
C ALA A 99 -1.01 8.32 6.88
N MET A 100 -1.37 8.45 5.60
CA MET A 100 -1.88 7.35 4.79
C MET A 100 -0.89 6.17 4.72
N LEU A 101 0.40 6.44 4.46
CA LEU A 101 1.45 5.41 4.41
C LEU A 101 1.58 4.65 5.73
N VAL A 102 1.68 5.34 6.88
CA VAL A 102 1.84 4.66 8.18
C VAL A 102 0.59 3.88 8.58
N LEU A 103 -0.61 4.45 8.35
CA LEU A 103 -1.87 3.77 8.62
C LEU A 103 -2.01 2.51 7.75
N ARG A 104 -1.65 2.61 6.47
CA ARG A 104 -1.71 1.46 5.56
C ARG A 104 -0.72 0.38 5.96
N ALA A 105 0.54 0.73 6.22
CA ALA A 105 1.55 -0.22 6.67
C ALA A 105 1.14 -0.92 7.98
N ASN A 106 0.64 -0.17 8.96
CA ASN A 106 0.17 -0.74 10.23
C ASN A 106 -1.07 -1.64 10.05
N THR A 107 -1.98 -1.29 9.13
CA THR A 107 -3.14 -2.13 8.79
C THR A 107 -2.69 -3.48 8.23
N LEU A 108 -1.68 -3.50 7.36
CA LEU A 108 -1.12 -4.76 6.83
C LEU A 108 -0.43 -5.57 7.94
N ALA A 109 0.23 -4.91 8.89
CA ALA A 109 0.90 -5.51 10.05
C ALA A 109 -0.04 -6.24 11.03
N VAL A 110 -1.37 -6.04 10.91
CA VAL A 110 -2.36 -6.87 11.60
C VAL A 110 -2.16 -8.36 11.26
N GLY A 111 -1.80 -8.65 10.01
CA GLY A 111 -1.56 -10.02 9.53
C GLY A 111 -2.85 -10.74 9.15
N LEU A 112 -3.82 -10.04 8.54
CA LEU A 112 -5.09 -10.62 8.08
C LEU A 112 -5.40 -10.29 6.60
N SER A 113 -4.49 -9.61 5.90
CA SER A 113 -4.70 -9.17 4.51
C SER A 113 -4.18 -10.14 3.46
N GLY A 114 -3.43 -11.19 3.83
CA GLY A 114 -2.87 -12.15 2.88
C GLY A 114 -1.80 -11.60 1.92
N VAL A 115 -1.27 -10.42 2.23
CA VAL A 115 -0.22 -9.76 1.44
C VAL A 115 1.17 -10.25 1.84
N ARG A 116 2.14 -10.03 0.95
CA ARG A 116 3.57 -10.26 1.20
C ARG A 116 4.12 -9.28 2.24
N VAL A 117 5.09 -9.70 3.04
CA VAL A 117 5.72 -8.87 4.10
C VAL A 117 6.41 -7.66 3.49
N GLU A 118 7.06 -7.90 2.34
CA GLU A 118 7.80 -6.95 1.52
C GLU A 118 6.95 -5.74 1.13
N LEU A 119 5.61 -5.90 1.03
CA LEU A 119 4.72 -4.78 0.75
C LEU A 119 4.66 -3.79 1.92
N ALA A 120 4.59 -4.27 3.17
CA ALA A 120 4.62 -3.40 4.34
C ALA A 120 6.00 -2.77 4.51
N GLU A 121 7.06 -3.54 4.26
CA GLU A 121 8.45 -3.04 4.29
C GLU A 121 8.69 -1.95 3.24
N LEU A 122 8.15 -2.11 2.03
CA LEU A 122 8.25 -1.11 0.97
C LEU A 122 7.49 0.17 1.34
N LEU A 123 6.28 0.08 1.90
CA LEU A 123 5.53 1.23 2.41
C LEU A 123 6.30 1.97 3.52
N ILE A 124 6.92 1.23 4.43
CA ILE A 124 7.79 1.77 5.48
C ILE A 124 9.02 2.44 4.85
N GLY A 125 9.60 1.82 3.82
CA GLY A 125 10.72 2.35 3.04
C GLY A 125 10.39 3.70 2.42
N LEU A 126 9.27 3.80 1.70
CA LEU A 126 8.78 5.07 1.14
C LEU A 126 8.68 6.15 2.21
N LEU A 127 8.03 5.83 3.33
CA LEU A 127 7.81 6.77 4.42
C LEU A 127 9.12 7.27 5.07
N ASN A 128 10.05 6.34 5.32
CA ASN A 128 11.32 6.58 5.99
C ASN A 128 12.32 7.31 5.09
N LYS A 129 12.30 7.02 3.79
CA LYS A 129 13.12 7.65 2.73
C LYS A 129 12.48 8.91 2.13
N ALA A 130 11.37 9.36 2.72
CA ALA A 130 10.64 10.54 2.28
C ALA A 130 10.25 10.54 0.78
N VAL A 131 9.87 9.36 0.27
CA VAL A 131 9.23 9.19 -1.02
C VAL A 131 7.73 9.23 -0.81
N HIS A 132 7.05 10.27 -1.29
CA HIS A 132 5.61 10.45 -1.10
C HIS A 132 4.89 10.38 -2.45
N PRO A 133 4.01 9.40 -2.66
CA PRO A 133 3.18 9.37 -3.87
C PRO A 133 2.38 10.65 -4.03
N VAL A 134 2.24 11.12 -5.27
CA VAL A 134 1.33 12.21 -5.61
C VAL A 134 -0.08 11.64 -5.62
N VAL A 135 -0.88 12.02 -4.62
CA VAL A 135 -2.24 11.49 -4.44
C VAL A 135 -3.25 12.62 -4.61
N PRO A 136 -4.07 12.65 -5.67
CA PRO A 136 -5.13 13.63 -5.83
C PRO A 136 -6.16 13.57 -4.70
N SER A 137 -6.66 14.74 -4.27
CA SER A 137 -7.51 14.86 -3.08
C SER A 137 -8.98 14.44 -3.26
N ARG A 138 -9.44 14.18 -4.48
CA ARG A 138 -10.85 13.82 -4.78
C ARG A 138 -10.94 12.53 -5.59
N GLY A 139 -12.05 11.81 -5.47
CA GLY A 139 -12.37 10.63 -6.28
C GLY A 139 -12.75 9.38 -5.48
N SER A 140 -12.49 9.35 -4.17
CA SER A 140 -13.00 8.31 -3.28
C SER A 140 -14.47 8.54 -2.92
N LEU A 141 -15.25 7.46 -2.85
CA LEU A 141 -16.61 7.46 -2.31
C LEU A 141 -16.65 7.09 -0.82
N GLY A 142 -15.53 6.61 -0.24
CA GLY A 142 -15.42 6.16 1.15
C GLY A 142 -16.22 4.90 1.52
N ALA A 143 -17.05 4.35 0.62
CA ALA A 143 -17.96 3.25 0.91
C ALA A 143 -17.27 1.86 0.97
N SER A 144 -16.29 1.60 0.11
CA SER A 144 -15.52 0.35 0.03
C SER A 144 -14.04 0.55 0.40
N GLY A 145 -13.74 1.65 1.08
CA GLY A 145 -12.39 2.15 1.35
C GLY A 145 -11.94 3.20 0.35
N ASP A 146 -10.74 3.74 0.56
CA ASP A 146 -10.16 4.82 -0.25
C ASP A 146 -9.45 4.30 -1.49
N LEU A 147 -10.20 3.62 -2.37
CA LEU A 147 -9.65 2.93 -3.53
C LEU A 147 -8.87 3.86 -4.46
N ALA A 148 -9.42 5.03 -4.81
CA ALA A 148 -8.74 5.95 -5.72
C ALA A 148 -7.43 6.52 -5.14
N PRO A 149 -7.40 7.05 -3.90
CA PRO A 149 -6.15 7.46 -3.25
C PRO A 149 -5.13 6.32 -3.13
N LEU A 150 -5.57 5.13 -2.71
CA LEU A 150 -4.67 3.98 -2.53
C LEU A 150 -4.19 3.40 -3.85
N ALA A 151 -4.93 3.56 -4.95
CA ALA A 151 -4.49 3.18 -6.28
C ALA A 151 -3.34 4.08 -6.78
N HIS A 152 -3.39 5.39 -6.52
CA HIS A 152 -2.28 6.31 -6.80
C HIS A 152 -1.01 5.95 -6.01
N LEU A 153 -1.15 5.57 -4.74
CA LEU A 153 -0.06 4.95 -3.96
C LEU A 153 0.45 3.67 -4.62
N ALA A 154 -0.45 2.77 -5.01
CA ALA A 154 -0.09 1.47 -5.56
C ALA A 154 0.59 1.56 -6.93
N LEU A 155 0.30 2.58 -7.74
CA LEU A 155 1.04 2.87 -8.96
C LEU A 155 2.53 3.05 -8.67
N VAL A 156 2.89 3.86 -7.67
CA VAL A 156 4.29 4.08 -7.28
C VAL A 156 4.95 2.78 -6.86
N LEU A 157 4.26 1.94 -6.09
CA LEU A 157 4.79 0.63 -5.64
C LEU A 157 5.10 -0.34 -6.78
N ILE A 158 4.52 -0.14 -7.98
CA ILE A 158 4.81 -0.96 -9.16
C ILE A 158 5.69 -0.24 -10.20
N GLY A 159 6.27 0.90 -9.83
CA GLY A 159 7.12 1.73 -10.72
C GLY A 159 6.35 2.62 -11.69
N GLU A 160 5.05 2.82 -11.48
CA GLU A 160 4.20 3.70 -12.27
C GLU A 160 3.82 4.96 -11.46
N GLY A 161 3.04 5.87 -12.06
CA GLY A 161 2.56 7.07 -11.36
C GLY A 161 3.67 8.07 -11.02
N GLU A 162 3.38 8.94 -10.06
CA GLU A 162 4.24 10.05 -9.67
C GLU A 162 4.50 10.07 -8.16
N ALA A 163 5.69 10.51 -7.77
CA ALA A 163 6.07 10.72 -6.38
C ALA A 163 6.98 11.93 -6.22
N THR A 164 6.94 12.55 -5.05
CA THR A 164 7.93 13.52 -4.57
C THR A 164 9.00 12.80 -3.75
N VAL A 165 10.21 13.34 -3.74
CA VAL A 165 11.31 12.84 -2.90
C VAL A 165 11.89 14.02 -2.12
N ASP A 166 11.93 13.90 -0.79
CA ASP A 166 12.45 14.94 0.11
C ASP A 166 11.84 16.34 -0.12
N GLY A 167 10.56 16.40 -0.51
CA GLY A 167 9.86 17.66 -0.79
C GLY A 167 10.26 18.35 -2.10
N ALA A 168 11.03 17.67 -2.96
CA ALA A 168 11.23 18.10 -4.34
C ALA A 168 9.93 18.00 -5.15
N GLY A 169 9.91 18.63 -6.33
CA GLY A 169 8.77 18.55 -7.24
C GLY A 169 8.42 17.11 -7.65
N PRO A 170 7.19 16.87 -8.12
CA PRO A 170 6.75 15.55 -8.54
C PRO A 170 7.57 15.07 -9.74
N GLY A 171 7.83 13.76 -9.79
CA GLY A 171 8.45 13.09 -10.92
C GLY A 171 8.03 11.62 -10.99
N PRO A 172 8.54 10.86 -11.96
CA PRO A 172 8.16 9.46 -12.16
C PRO A 172 8.39 8.61 -10.90
N GLY A 173 7.42 7.78 -10.56
CA GLY A 173 7.48 6.89 -9.39
C GLY A 173 8.64 5.90 -9.45
N ALA A 174 8.94 5.35 -10.63
CA ALA A 174 10.10 4.48 -10.85
C ALA A 174 11.42 5.16 -10.44
N ASP A 175 11.66 6.38 -10.92
CA ASP A 175 12.89 7.12 -10.60
C ASP A 175 12.97 7.42 -9.09
N ALA A 176 11.83 7.69 -8.45
CA ALA A 176 11.78 7.92 -7.01
C ALA A 176 12.15 6.66 -6.21
N LEU A 177 11.65 5.49 -6.61
CA LEU A 177 12.03 4.20 -6.03
C LEU A 177 13.52 3.92 -6.21
N GLU A 178 14.04 4.08 -7.43
CA GLU A 178 15.45 3.82 -7.76
C GLU A 178 16.38 4.72 -6.93
N ARG A 179 16.12 6.03 -6.89
CA ARG A 179 16.91 6.97 -6.09
C ARG A 179 16.90 6.64 -4.59
N ALA A 180 15.81 6.09 -4.09
CA ALA A 180 15.67 5.69 -2.68
C ALA A 180 16.24 4.30 -2.37
N GLY A 181 16.64 3.53 -3.40
CA GLY A 181 17.08 2.14 -3.26
C GLY A 181 15.95 1.18 -2.87
N LEU A 182 14.75 1.41 -3.40
CA LEU A 182 13.53 0.66 -3.11
C LEU A 182 13.07 -0.14 -4.35
N SER A 183 12.45 -1.30 -4.14
CA SER A 183 11.95 -2.20 -5.19
C SER A 183 10.76 -3.03 -4.73
#